data_AF-A0A2D6QFS1-F1
#
_entry.id   AF-A0A2D6QFS1-F1
#
_cell.length_a   1.000
_cell.length_b   1.000
_cell.length_c   1.000
_cell.angle_alpha   90.00
_cell.angle_beta   90.00
_cell.angle_gamma   90.00
#
_symmetry.space_group_name_H-M   'P 1'
#
loop_
_entity.id
_entity.type
_entity.pdbx_description
1 polymer ?
#
loop_
_entity_poly.entity_id
_entity_poly.type
_entity_poly.pdbx_seq_one_letter_code
_entity_poly.pdbx_strand_id
1 'polypeptide(L)'
;MTTYKIGIDVGGTFTDLFLWSSEGAVDTFKTLSTPGDPSNGVLQGLRSIADSLGMEPGQFAGQVTTIVHGTTVTTNATLVRGGAKTALLTTEGVRDALEMRRGIRERQYDNRFENVPPLVPRYLRVGVKGRLDHAGQVVEPLDLDDVREAAQHFASEDVEAVAVCFMNAFANPEHEAQAAQILAEHLPDAYLSVSSEVLPTVRFYNRVSTTALNSYVGPILRSYVESLTEKLASLGFGGTLLIMQSNGGVALPSVILERPATTLLSGPAGGPGGAAAYAGEDCILVDMGGTSFDASLVKGGEAAMYAESEIDRLRIALPMLAITTIGAGGGSVGWIDEGGLLRMGPESAGADPGPACYGRGGSRPACTDANVVLGYLDPTSFAGGE
;
A
#
# COMPACT_ATOMS: atom_id res chain seq x y z
N MET A 1 -26.78 -1.97 -25.31
CA MET A 1 -25.33 -2.14 -25.43
C MET A 1 -24.86 -2.91 -24.23
N THR A 2 -24.05 -3.93 -24.43
CA THR A 2 -23.36 -4.65 -23.36
C THR A 2 -22.46 -3.66 -22.62
N THR A 3 -22.46 -3.69 -21.30
CA THR A 3 -21.60 -2.83 -20.47
C THR A 3 -20.71 -3.70 -19.60
N TYR A 4 -19.50 -3.22 -19.33
CA TYR A 4 -18.51 -3.98 -18.60
C TYR A 4 -18.16 -3.32 -17.25
N LYS A 5 -17.74 -4.16 -16.30
CA LYS A 5 -17.07 -3.78 -15.06
C LYS A 5 -15.78 -4.55 -14.96
N ILE A 6 -14.74 -3.93 -14.41
CA ILE A 6 -13.41 -4.54 -14.33
C ILE A 6 -12.90 -4.43 -12.89
N GLY A 7 -12.51 -5.56 -12.31
CA GLY A 7 -11.65 -5.61 -11.13
C GLY A 7 -10.20 -5.76 -11.56
N ILE A 8 -9.28 -5.03 -10.94
CA ILE A 8 -7.86 -5.06 -11.27
C ILE A 8 -7.08 -5.21 -9.97
N ASP A 9 -6.12 -6.13 -9.93
CA ASP A 9 -5.13 -6.22 -8.86
C ASP A 9 -3.72 -6.13 -9.46
N VAL A 10 -3.00 -5.08 -9.09
CA VAL A 10 -1.61 -4.87 -9.51
C VAL A 10 -0.67 -5.38 -8.43
N GLY A 11 -0.15 -6.60 -8.65
CA GLY A 11 0.90 -7.21 -7.86
C GLY A 11 2.31 -6.87 -8.34
N GLY A 12 3.31 -7.40 -7.65
CA GLY A 12 4.72 -7.22 -8.01
C GLY A 12 5.15 -7.93 -9.29
N THR A 13 4.56 -9.10 -9.58
CA THR A 13 4.92 -9.92 -10.76
C THR A 13 3.90 -9.81 -11.89
N PHE A 14 2.62 -9.86 -11.53
CA PHE A 14 1.53 -9.87 -12.50
C PHE A 14 0.47 -8.83 -12.14
N THR A 15 -0.21 -8.36 -13.16
CA THR A 15 -1.46 -7.60 -13.07
C THR A 15 -2.60 -8.49 -13.49
N ASP A 16 -3.51 -8.75 -12.56
CA ASP A 16 -4.68 -9.60 -12.74
C ASP A 16 -5.90 -8.73 -13.03
N LEU A 17 -6.69 -9.10 -14.03
CA LEU A 17 -7.91 -8.40 -14.41
C LEU A 17 -9.09 -9.38 -14.42
N PHE A 18 -10.18 -8.96 -13.80
CA PHE A 18 -11.44 -9.67 -13.76
C PHE A 18 -12.49 -8.88 -14.53
N LEU A 19 -12.99 -9.44 -15.62
CA LEU A 19 -14.03 -8.84 -16.45
C LEU A 19 -15.40 -9.37 -16.05
N TRP A 20 -16.37 -8.47 -15.90
CA TRP A 20 -17.78 -8.80 -15.79
C TRP A 20 -18.59 -8.06 -16.85
N SER A 21 -19.48 -8.78 -17.55
CA SER A 21 -20.42 -8.25 -18.52
C SER A 21 -21.84 -8.13 -17.93
N SER A 22 -22.59 -7.12 -18.36
CA SER A 22 -24.03 -6.97 -18.06
C SER A 22 -24.88 -8.17 -18.48
N GLU A 23 -24.37 -9.02 -19.38
CA GLU A 23 -25.02 -10.25 -19.83
C GLU A 23 -24.66 -11.47 -18.96
N GLY A 24 -23.86 -11.26 -17.90
CA GLY A 24 -23.46 -12.29 -16.94
C GLY A 24 -22.20 -13.07 -17.30
N ALA A 25 -21.55 -12.75 -18.44
CA ALA A 25 -20.26 -13.34 -18.78
C ALA A 25 -19.16 -12.82 -17.85
N VAL A 26 -18.27 -13.72 -17.46
CA VAL A 26 -17.11 -13.47 -16.60
C VAL A 26 -15.88 -14.05 -17.26
N ASP A 27 -14.78 -13.31 -17.24
CA ASP A 27 -13.50 -13.77 -17.79
C ASP A 27 -12.34 -13.17 -16.99
N THR A 28 -11.16 -13.80 -17.04
CA THR A 28 -9.96 -13.35 -16.33
C THR A 28 -8.78 -13.23 -17.26
N PHE A 29 -7.98 -12.18 -17.04
CA PHE A 29 -6.82 -11.86 -17.85
C PHE A 29 -5.63 -11.63 -16.94
N LYS A 30 -4.45 -12.02 -17.40
CA LYS A 30 -3.20 -11.87 -16.67
C LYS A 30 -2.17 -11.24 -17.58
N THR A 31 -1.51 -10.22 -17.08
CA THR A 31 -0.42 -9.53 -17.78
C THR A 31 0.78 -9.36 -16.86
N LEU A 32 1.97 -9.21 -17.44
CA LEU A 32 3.17 -8.93 -16.65
C LEU A 32 3.08 -7.52 -16.05
N SER A 33 3.40 -7.41 -14.76
CA SER A 33 3.56 -6.09 -14.14
C SER A 33 4.74 -5.36 -14.76
N THR A 34 4.63 -4.04 -14.91
CA THR A 34 5.71 -3.19 -15.42
C THR A 34 6.29 -2.37 -14.26
N PRO A 35 7.43 -2.78 -13.64
CA PRO A 35 7.88 -2.18 -12.39
C PRO A 35 8.16 -0.68 -12.47
N GLY A 36 8.63 -0.19 -13.62
CA GLY A 36 8.90 1.23 -13.83
C GLY A 36 7.64 2.10 -13.95
N ASP A 37 6.52 1.50 -14.37
CA ASP A 37 5.23 2.18 -14.47
C ASP A 37 4.09 1.13 -14.54
N PRO A 38 3.52 0.73 -13.39
CA PRO A 38 2.54 -0.35 -13.34
C PRO A 38 1.26 -0.08 -14.13
N SER A 39 0.97 1.19 -14.43
CA SER A 39 -0.21 1.56 -15.23
C SER A 39 -0.11 1.06 -16.68
N ASN A 40 1.10 0.77 -17.17
CA ASN A 40 1.29 0.14 -18.48
C ASN A 40 0.79 -1.32 -18.48
N GLY A 41 1.00 -2.07 -17.40
CA GLY A 41 0.47 -3.42 -17.25
C GLY A 41 -1.05 -3.44 -17.29
N VAL A 42 -1.68 -2.49 -16.59
CA VAL A 42 -3.14 -2.28 -16.63
C VAL A 42 -3.63 -2.02 -18.07
N LEU A 43 -2.98 -1.11 -18.79
CA LEU A 43 -3.34 -0.78 -20.17
C LEU A 43 -3.16 -1.95 -21.13
N GLN A 44 -2.11 -2.75 -20.95
CA GLN A 44 -1.91 -3.98 -21.70
C GLN A 44 -3.04 -4.98 -21.43
N GLY A 45 -3.44 -5.16 -20.17
CA GLY A 45 -4.56 -6.03 -19.79
C GLY A 45 -5.87 -5.58 -20.42
N LEU A 46 -6.17 -4.28 -20.43
CA LEU A 46 -7.36 -3.74 -21.09
C LEU A 46 -7.36 -3.98 -22.61
N ARG A 47 -6.18 -3.92 -23.25
CA ARG A 47 -6.04 -4.25 -24.68
C ARG A 47 -6.27 -5.74 -24.93
N SER A 48 -5.72 -6.62 -24.09
CA SER A 48 -5.95 -8.06 -24.20
C SER A 48 -7.43 -8.43 -24.03
N ILE A 49 -8.17 -7.73 -23.17
CA ILE A 49 -9.63 -7.88 -23.07
C ILE A 49 -10.32 -7.42 -24.36
N ALA A 50 -9.94 -6.26 -24.90
CA ALA A 50 -10.53 -5.75 -26.13
C ALA A 50 -10.30 -6.73 -27.30
N ASP A 51 -9.08 -7.27 -27.42
CA ASP A 51 -8.71 -8.24 -28.44
C ASP A 51 -9.53 -9.55 -28.33
N SER A 52 -9.75 -10.06 -27.10
CA SER A 52 -10.54 -11.28 -26.90
C SER A 52 -12.03 -11.10 -27.25
N LEU A 53 -12.53 -9.87 -27.12
CA LEU A 53 -13.89 -9.48 -27.52
C LEU A 53 -14.00 -9.10 -29.01
N GLY A 54 -12.87 -9.06 -29.74
CA GLY A 54 -12.84 -8.59 -31.13
C GLY A 54 -13.21 -7.11 -31.27
N MET A 55 -12.88 -6.29 -30.27
CA MET A 55 -13.20 -4.88 -30.19
C MET A 55 -11.95 -4.02 -30.28
N GLU A 56 -12.06 -2.84 -30.87
CA GLU A 56 -11.02 -1.82 -30.76
C GLU A 56 -10.90 -1.34 -29.30
N PRO A 57 -9.69 -1.11 -28.75
CA PRO A 57 -9.49 -0.74 -27.35
C PRO A 57 -10.33 0.46 -26.90
N GLY A 58 -10.49 1.48 -27.76
CA GLY A 58 -11.29 2.66 -27.42
C GLY A 58 -12.80 2.41 -27.41
N GLN A 59 -13.28 1.51 -28.28
CA GLN A 59 -14.67 1.07 -28.26
C GLN A 59 -14.97 0.26 -26.99
N PHE A 60 -14.06 -0.63 -26.61
CA PHE A 60 -14.17 -1.40 -25.37
C PHE A 60 -14.17 -0.47 -24.15
N ALA A 61 -13.17 0.43 -24.04
CA ALA A 61 -13.06 1.37 -22.93
C ALA A 61 -14.32 2.24 -22.75
N GLY A 62 -14.95 2.66 -23.86
CA GLY A 62 -16.21 3.42 -23.83
C GLY A 62 -17.43 2.62 -23.31
N GLN A 63 -17.34 1.29 -23.25
CA GLN A 63 -18.37 0.41 -22.69
C GLN A 63 -18.08 -0.02 -21.25
N VAL A 64 -16.91 0.32 -20.70
CA VAL A 64 -16.55 0.05 -19.31
C VAL A 64 -17.17 1.13 -18.41
N THR A 65 -18.06 0.70 -17.51
CA THR A 65 -18.79 1.60 -16.60
C THR A 65 -18.08 1.80 -15.27
N THR A 66 -17.30 0.80 -14.83
CA THR A 66 -16.62 0.85 -13.53
C THR A 66 -15.32 0.06 -13.59
N ILE A 67 -14.26 0.65 -13.05
CA ILE A 67 -13.00 -0.03 -12.77
C ILE A 67 -12.77 0.03 -11.25
N VAL A 68 -12.59 -1.11 -10.61
CA VAL A 68 -12.15 -1.23 -9.22
C VAL A 68 -10.69 -1.67 -9.23
N HIS A 69 -9.81 -0.86 -8.68
CA HIS A 69 -8.37 -0.98 -8.85
C HIS A 69 -7.66 -1.16 -7.50
N GLY A 70 -7.19 -2.38 -7.25
CA GLY A 70 -6.25 -2.72 -6.19
C GLY A 70 -4.80 -2.55 -6.66
N THR A 71 -3.94 -2.10 -5.75
CA THR A 71 -2.52 -1.90 -6.06
C THR A 71 -1.64 -2.15 -4.86
N THR A 72 -0.48 -2.74 -5.12
CA THR A 72 0.58 -2.95 -4.12
C THR A 72 1.65 -1.86 -4.14
N VAL A 73 1.51 -0.81 -4.95
CA VAL A 73 2.53 0.24 -5.14
C VAL A 73 2.98 0.88 -3.82
N THR A 74 2.05 1.29 -2.95
CA THR A 74 2.38 1.92 -1.66
C THR A 74 2.99 0.92 -0.67
N THR A 75 2.47 -0.31 -0.65
CA THR A 75 3.01 -1.42 0.15
C THR A 75 4.45 -1.69 -0.24
N ASN A 76 4.73 -1.88 -1.53
CA ASN A 76 6.05 -2.19 -2.05
C ASN A 76 7.04 -1.07 -1.77
N ALA A 77 6.66 0.19 -2.03
CA ALA A 77 7.49 1.36 -1.73
C ALA A 77 7.90 1.42 -0.24
N THR A 78 6.99 1.04 0.66
CA THR A 78 7.26 0.99 2.10
C THR A 78 8.23 -0.14 2.46
N LEU A 79 8.02 -1.34 1.91
CA LEU A 79 8.85 -2.52 2.15
C LEU A 79 10.29 -2.33 1.65
N VAL A 80 10.47 -1.78 0.44
CA VAL A 80 11.81 -1.59 -0.15
C VAL A 80 12.49 -0.29 0.28
N ARG A 81 11.85 0.48 1.17
CA ARG A 81 12.30 1.81 1.59
C ARG A 81 12.55 2.76 0.40
N GLY A 82 11.71 2.67 -0.62
CA GLY A 82 11.76 3.48 -1.84
C GLY A 82 10.69 4.57 -1.90
N GLY A 83 10.32 5.14 -0.76
CA GLY A 83 9.35 6.24 -0.65
C GLY A 83 9.99 7.61 -0.84
N ALA A 84 9.16 8.64 -0.72
CA ALA A 84 9.58 10.03 -0.84
C ALA A 84 10.50 10.47 0.31
N LYS A 85 11.50 11.32 0.02
CA LYS A 85 12.30 12.00 1.04
C LYS A 85 11.36 12.89 1.87
N THR A 86 11.03 12.41 3.06
CA THR A 86 9.96 12.99 3.88
C THR A 86 10.53 13.74 5.07
N ALA A 87 9.96 14.90 5.39
CA ALA A 87 10.20 15.63 6.62
C ALA A 87 9.02 15.54 7.60
N LEU A 88 9.29 15.81 8.88
CA LEU A 88 8.29 15.89 9.95
C LEU A 88 8.38 17.25 10.63
N LEU A 89 7.31 18.02 10.55
CA LEU A 89 7.08 19.19 11.37
C LEU A 89 6.20 18.80 12.57
N THR A 90 6.71 19.01 13.78
CA THR A 90 5.98 18.66 15.01
C THR A 90 6.13 19.71 16.09
N THR A 91 5.47 19.55 17.22
CA THR A 91 5.60 20.46 18.35
C THR A 91 7.00 20.36 18.96
N GLU A 92 7.55 21.48 19.41
CA GLU A 92 8.82 21.51 20.10
C GLU A 92 8.86 20.54 21.30
N GLY A 93 9.98 19.85 21.44
CA GLY A 93 10.24 18.88 22.52
C GLY A 93 9.77 17.45 22.25
N VAL A 94 9.01 17.18 21.17
CA VAL A 94 8.46 15.84 20.90
C VAL A 94 8.85 15.22 19.54
N ARG A 95 9.80 15.82 18.82
CA ARG A 95 10.32 15.33 17.52
C ARG A 95 10.88 13.92 17.52
N ASP A 96 11.28 13.42 18.67
CA ASP A 96 11.84 12.07 18.82
C ASP A 96 10.78 11.01 19.11
N ALA A 97 9.50 11.38 19.22
CA ALA A 97 8.40 10.42 19.40
C ALA A 97 8.34 9.38 18.27
N LEU A 98 8.66 9.76 17.03
CA LEU A 98 8.69 8.82 15.90
C LEU A 98 9.75 7.72 16.11
N GLU A 99 10.90 8.05 16.69
CA GLU A 99 12.01 7.12 16.92
C GLU A 99 11.88 6.34 18.24
N MET A 100 11.44 7.01 19.30
CA MET A 100 11.17 6.40 20.61
C MET A 100 9.98 5.44 20.57
N ARG A 101 9.07 5.67 19.61
CA ARG A 101 7.85 4.90 19.41
C ARG A 101 6.99 4.90 20.68
N ARG A 102 6.64 3.72 21.18
CA ARG A 102 5.91 3.53 22.44
C ARG A 102 6.80 2.97 23.57
N GLY A 103 8.10 2.80 23.34
CA GLY A 103 9.01 2.12 24.28
C GLY A 103 8.75 0.62 24.47
N ILE A 104 7.87 0.02 23.66
CA ILE A 104 7.55 -1.42 23.71
C ILE A 104 8.62 -2.20 22.95
N ARG A 105 9.25 -3.17 23.60
CA ARG A 105 10.20 -4.10 22.96
C ARG A 105 9.44 -5.22 22.26
N GLU A 106 9.61 -5.32 20.95
CA GLU A 106 9.02 -6.37 20.11
C GLU A 106 9.56 -7.76 20.49
N ARG A 107 10.86 -7.87 20.76
CA ARG A 107 11.50 -9.06 21.32
C ARG A 107 11.97 -8.78 22.74
N GLN A 108 11.11 -9.05 23.72
CA GLN A 108 11.32 -8.67 25.13
C GLN A 108 12.63 -9.22 25.73
N TYR A 109 13.06 -10.41 25.30
CA TYR A 109 14.25 -11.10 25.84
C TYR A 109 15.52 -10.92 25.00
N ASP A 110 15.42 -10.31 23.82
CA ASP A 110 16.58 -10.08 22.95
C ASP A 110 17.05 -8.63 23.06
N ASN A 111 18.04 -8.40 23.94
CA ASN A 111 18.62 -7.07 24.16
C ASN A 111 19.43 -6.53 22.97
N ARG A 112 19.74 -7.36 21.96
CA ARG A 112 20.43 -6.95 20.74
C ARG A 112 19.47 -6.62 19.61
N PHE A 113 18.17 -6.81 19.83
CA PHE A 113 17.17 -6.56 18.80
C PHE A 113 16.99 -5.07 18.57
N GLU A 114 17.45 -4.59 17.41
CA GLU A 114 17.39 -3.19 17.04
C GLU A 114 15.97 -2.74 16.70
N ASN A 115 15.66 -1.48 17.02
CA ASN A 115 14.44 -0.83 16.59
C ASN A 115 14.47 -0.57 15.09
N VAL A 116 13.29 -0.52 14.47
CA VAL A 116 13.18 -0.11 13.07
C VAL A 116 13.62 1.35 12.92
N PRO A 117 14.51 1.64 11.95
CA PRO A 117 14.83 3.00 11.55
C PRO A 117 13.56 3.76 11.12
N PRO A 118 13.27 4.94 11.69
CA PRO A 118 12.16 5.77 11.25
C PRO A 118 12.23 6.14 9.78
N LEU A 119 11.06 6.27 9.12
CA LEU A 119 10.96 6.75 7.74
C LEU A 119 11.48 8.19 7.57
N VAL A 120 11.38 9.00 8.63
CA VAL A 120 11.88 10.37 8.65
C VAL A 120 13.17 10.41 9.48
N PRO A 121 14.33 10.65 8.84
CA PRO A 121 15.60 10.73 9.56
C PRO A 121 15.62 11.94 10.48
N ARG A 122 16.41 11.85 11.55
CA ARG A 122 16.36 12.81 12.66
C ARG A 122 16.54 14.28 12.24
N TYR A 123 17.41 14.54 11.28
CA TYR A 123 17.72 15.90 10.81
C TYR A 123 16.59 16.53 9.98
N LEU A 124 15.60 15.74 9.54
CA LEU A 124 14.36 16.20 8.90
C LEU A 124 13.16 16.22 9.85
N ARG A 125 13.39 16.04 11.17
CA ARG A 125 12.36 16.17 12.21
C ARG A 125 12.55 17.49 12.93
N VAL A 126 11.72 18.48 12.61
CA VAL A 126 11.80 19.84 13.17
C VAL A 126 10.66 20.06 14.15
N GLY A 127 11.01 20.59 15.33
CA GLY A 127 10.04 20.99 16.34
C GLY A 127 9.81 22.50 16.25
N VAL A 128 8.55 22.94 16.26
CA VAL A 128 8.17 24.36 16.27
C VAL A 128 7.51 24.74 17.58
N LYS A 129 7.75 25.97 18.06
CA LYS A 129 7.08 26.51 19.25
C LYS A 129 5.58 26.67 19.04
N GLY A 130 4.86 26.70 20.15
CA GLY A 130 3.39 26.69 20.18
C GLY A 130 2.87 25.44 20.89
N ARG A 131 1.79 25.62 21.67
CA ARG A 131 1.27 24.58 22.55
C ARG A 131 -0.24 24.66 22.67
N LEU A 132 -0.88 23.51 22.54
CA LEU A 132 -2.28 23.29 22.86
C LEU A 132 -2.37 22.43 24.12
N ASP A 133 -3.30 22.76 25.02
CA ASP A 133 -3.64 21.90 26.15
C ASP A 133 -4.45 20.67 25.69
N HIS A 134 -4.84 19.80 26.63
CA HIS A 134 -5.60 18.59 26.33
C HIS A 134 -7.03 18.85 25.82
N ALA A 135 -7.56 20.07 26.02
CA ALA A 135 -8.87 20.51 25.57
C ALA A 135 -8.81 21.28 24.24
N GLY A 136 -7.61 21.45 23.67
CA GLY A 136 -7.39 22.21 22.44
C GLY A 136 -7.29 23.71 22.64
N GLN A 137 -7.20 24.20 23.88
CA GLN A 137 -6.98 25.63 24.14
C GLN A 137 -5.52 25.99 23.90
N VAL A 138 -5.30 27.16 23.28
CA VAL A 138 -3.97 27.69 23.00
C VAL A 138 -3.32 28.13 24.32
N VAL A 139 -2.25 27.42 24.70
CA VAL A 139 -1.38 27.77 25.82
C VAL A 139 -0.29 28.73 25.36
N GLU A 140 0.25 28.47 24.17
CA GLU A 140 1.25 29.29 23.50
C GLU A 140 0.92 29.32 22.00
N PRO A 141 0.85 30.50 21.36
CA PRO A 141 0.54 30.59 19.94
C PRO A 141 1.63 29.90 19.11
N LEU A 142 1.26 29.40 17.93
CA LEU A 142 2.21 28.87 16.96
C LEU A 142 3.23 29.95 16.57
N ASP A 143 4.51 29.62 16.65
CA ASP A 143 5.57 30.48 16.14
C ASP A 143 5.69 30.30 14.62
N LEU A 144 5.23 31.31 13.88
CA LEU A 144 5.20 31.26 12.42
C LEU A 144 6.60 31.38 11.80
N ASP A 145 7.55 31.98 12.52
CA ASP A 145 8.93 32.12 12.03
C ASP A 145 9.66 30.78 12.13
N ASP A 146 9.46 30.04 13.22
CA ASP A 146 9.95 28.65 13.34
C ASP A 146 9.44 27.77 12.18
N VAL A 147 8.19 27.94 11.74
CA VAL A 147 7.62 27.21 10.59
C VAL A 147 8.31 27.60 9.28
N ARG A 148 8.55 28.90 9.06
CA ARG A 148 9.25 29.39 7.85
C ARG A 148 10.69 28.91 7.79
N GLU A 149 11.40 28.94 8.91
CA GLU A 149 12.76 28.39 9.00
C GLU A 149 12.79 26.89 8.71
N ALA A 150 11.82 26.13 9.25
CA ALA A 150 11.67 24.71 8.94
C ALA A 150 11.41 24.47 7.44
N ALA A 151 10.55 25.28 6.81
CA ALA A 151 10.27 25.18 5.39
C ALA A 151 11.51 25.44 4.53
N GLN A 152 12.32 26.46 4.88
CA GLN A 152 13.59 26.75 4.21
C GLN A 152 14.59 25.59 4.37
N HIS A 153 14.68 25.01 5.56
CA HIS A 153 15.51 23.84 5.82
C HIS A 153 15.07 22.64 4.95
N PHE A 154 13.77 22.35 4.89
CA PHE A 154 13.22 21.28 4.05
C PHE A 154 13.47 21.52 2.56
N ALA A 155 13.36 22.77 2.09
CA ALA A 155 13.69 23.13 0.72
C ALA A 155 15.18 22.90 0.42
N SER A 156 16.08 23.30 1.33
CA SER A 156 17.52 23.08 1.16
C SER A 156 17.94 21.61 1.16
N GLU A 157 17.06 20.75 1.67
CA GLU A 157 17.22 19.31 1.72
C GLU A 157 16.43 18.60 0.61
N ASP A 158 15.86 19.30 -0.38
CA ASP A 158 15.10 18.69 -1.48
C ASP A 158 14.02 17.71 -0.98
N VAL A 159 13.30 18.10 0.08
CA VAL A 159 12.23 17.28 0.65
C VAL A 159 11.06 17.20 -0.32
N GLU A 160 10.62 15.97 -0.62
CA GLU A 160 9.52 15.67 -1.54
C GLU A 160 8.15 15.63 -0.83
N ALA A 161 8.14 15.41 0.48
CA ALA A 161 6.91 15.35 1.28
C ALA A 161 7.08 15.84 2.72
N VAL A 162 6.05 16.45 3.29
CA VAL A 162 6.07 16.96 4.66
C VAL A 162 4.88 16.41 5.45
N ALA A 163 5.17 15.77 6.58
CA ALA A 163 4.19 15.39 7.60
C ALA A 163 4.09 16.49 8.65
N VAL A 164 2.89 17.03 8.89
CA VAL A 164 2.61 17.98 9.97
C VAL A 164 1.83 17.26 11.07
N CYS A 165 2.41 17.17 12.26
CA CYS A 165 1.75 16.53 13.40
C CYS A 165 2.11 17.20 14.72
N PHE A 166 1.24 18.07 15.22
CA PHE A 166 1.34 18.74 16.51
C PHE A 166 0.60 17.98 17.61
N MET A 167 1.09 18.15 18.84
CA MET A 167 0.42 17.63 20.04
C MET A 167 -0.99 18.22 20.16
N ASN A 168 -1.96 17.38 20.50
CA ASN A 168 -3.36 17.75 20.72
C ASN A 168 -4.10 18.39 19.53
N ALA A 169 -3.54 18.39 18.32
CA ALA A 169 -4.24 18.99 17.17
C ALA A 169 -5.51 18.25 16.73
N PHE A 170 -5.74 17.03 17.23
CA PHE A 170 -7.03 16.34 17.10
C PHE A 170 -8.17 17.09 17.81
N ALA A 171 -7.85 17.89 18.84
CA ALA A 171 -8.82 18.69 19.59
C ALA A 171 -8.96 20.11 19.01
N ASN A 172 -7.87 20.68 18.49
CA ASN A 172 -7.89 21.96 17.78
C ASN A 172 -6.88 21.92 16.61
N PRO A 173 -7.35 21.92 15.35
CA PRO A 173 -6.48 21.78 14.18
C PRO A 173 -5.81 23.09 13.74
N GLU A 174 -6.11 24.23 14.38
CA GLU A 174 -5.75 25.56 13.88
C GLU A 174 -4.25 25.76 13.65
N HIS A 175 -3.40 25.32 14.59
CA HIS A 175 -1.94 25.41 14.40
C HIS A 175 -1.46 24.55 13.22
N GLU A 176 -2.00 23.35 13.05
CA GLU A 176 -1.61 22.50 11.92
C GLU A 176 -2.04 23.11 10.59
N ALA A 177 -3.23 23.71 10.53
CA ALA A 177 -3.74 24.41 9.35
C ALA A 177 -2.88 25.64 8.99
N GLN A 178 -2.48 26.45 9.98
CA GLN A 178 -1.58 27.59 9.77
C GLN A 178 -0.20 27.14 9.26
N ALA A 179 0.37 26.10 9.86
CA ALA A 179 1.65 25.55 9.43
C ALA A 179 1.56 24.97 8.01
N ALA A 180 0.47 24.27 7.69
CA ALA A 180 0.20 23.71 6.37
C ALA A 180 0.14 24.79 5.29
N GLN A 181 -0.51 25.92 5.57
CA GLN A 181 -0.56 27.05 4.64
C GLN A 181 0.85 27.60 4.34
N ILE A 182 1.66 27.85 5.38
CA ILE A 182 3.03 28.36 5.19
C ILE A 182 3.89 27.37 4.42
N LEU A 183 3.78 26.08 4.73
CA LEU A 183 4.52 25.03 4.02
C LEU A 183 4.13 24.96 2.54
N ALA A 184 2.83 25.05 2.22
CA ALA A 184 2.36 25.05 0.84
C ALA A 184 2.87 26.26 0.04
N GLU A 185 3.04 27.42 0.67
CA GLU A 185 3.61 28.61 0.04
C GLU A 185 5.12 28.47 -0.25
N HIS A 186 5.87 27.77 0.61
CA HIS A 186 7.34 27.64 0.50
C HIS A 186 7.79 26.38 -0.23
N LEU A 187 6.97 25.34 -0.24
CA LEU A 187 7.22 24.02 -0.82
C LEU A 187 6.03 23.61 -1.71
N PRO A 188 5.73 24.35 -2.79
CA PRO A 188 4.52 24.13 -3.59
C PRO A 188 4.47 22.75 -4.27
N ASP A 189 5.63 22.14 -4.53
CA ASP A 189 5.74 20.83 -5.16
C ASP A 189 5.75 19.67 -4.15
N ALA A 190 5.93 19.95 -2.86
CA ALA A 190 6.02 18.92 -1.84
C ALA A 190 4.64 18.38 -1.45
N TYR A 191 4.53 17.06 -1.29
CA TYR A 191 3.29 16.44 -0.82
C TYR A 191 3.09 16.71 0.68
N LEU A 192 1.98 17.32 1.05
CA LEU A 192 1.69 17.70 2.43
C LEU A 192 0.65 16.76 3.05
N SER A 193 0.95 16.22 4.25
CA SER A 193 -0.05 15.54 5.08
C SER A 193 -0.24 16.26 6.40
N VAL A 194 -1.49 16.58 6.73
CA VAL A 194 -1.87 17.21 7.99
C VAL A 194 -2.53 16.17 8.90
N SER A 195 -1.97 15.95 10.08
CA SER A 195 -2.39 14.82 10.91
C SER A 195 -3.82 14.93 11.47
N SER A 196 -4.35 16.14 11.64
CA SER A 196 -5.77 16.36 11.98
C SER A 196 -6.72 15.91 10.86
N GLU A 197 -6.24 15.84 9.62
CA GLU A 197 -7.02 15.38 8.47
C GLU A 197 -6.81 13.88 8.20
N VAL A 198 -5.58 13.39 8.44
CA VAL A 198 -5.22 11.97 8.23
C VAL A 198 -5.75 11.08 9.36
N LEU A 199 -5.54 11.47 10.62
CA LEU A 199 -5.90 10.68 11.80
C LEU A 199 -6.18 11.56 13.03
N PRO A 200 -7.36 12.17 13.17
CA PRO A 200 -7.71 13.02 14.31
C PRO A 200 -8.01 12.21 15.58
N THR A 201 -6.98 11.63 16.21
CA THR A 201 -7.12 10.84 17.44
C THR A 201 -6.16 11.26 18.56
N VAL A 202 -6.48 10.96 19.81
CA VAL A 202 -5.65 11.37 20.96
C VAL A 202 -4.25 10.72 21.01
N ARG A 203 -4.05 9.59 20.34
CA ARG A 203 -2.81 8.79 20.44
C ARG A 203 -1.69 9.42 19.60
N PHE A 204 -0.82 10.21 20.24
CA PHE A 204 0.21 10.98 19.54
C PHE A 204 1.13 10.14 18.65
N TYR A 205 1.74 9.05 19.16
CA TYR A 205 2.63 8.22 18.33
C TYR A 205 1.90 7.63 17.10
N ASN A 206 0.63 7.26 17.24
CA ASN A 206 -0.16 6.74 16.12
C ASN A 206 -0.34 7.77 15.03
N ARG A 207 -0.63 9.00 15.42
CA ARG A 207 -0.73 10.14 14.50
C ARG A 207 0.58 10.39 13.79
N VAL A 208 1.66 10.58 14.55
CA VAL A 208 2.97 10.87 13.96
C VAL A 208 3.41 9.76 13.00
N SER A 209 3.28 8.49 13.41
CA SER A 209 3.66 7.33 12.58
C SER A 209 2.78 7.22 11.32
N THR A 210 1.47 7.38 11.45
CA THR A 210 0.53 7.28 10.31
C THR A 210 0.68 8.44 9.35
N THR A 211 0.81 9.68 9.84
CA THR A 211 0.99 10.87 9.00
C THR A 211 2.36 10.87 8.30
N ALA A 212 3.40 10.37 8.97
CA ALA A 212 4.70 10.15 8.34
C ALA A 212 4.62 9.11 7.21
N LEU A 213 3.99 7.96 7.46
CA LEU A 213 3.72 6.94 6.43
C LEU A 213 2.92 7.51 5.26
N ASN A 214 1.85 8.26 5.54
CA ASN A 214 1.01 8.90 4.52
C ASN A 214 1.80 9.84 3.62
N SER A 215 2.65 10.69 4.22
CA SER A 215 3.52 11.60 3.48
C SER A 215 4.55 10.84 2.63
N TYR A 216 5.14 9.79 3.22
CA TYR A 216 6.17 8.98 2.59
C TYR A 216 5.71 8.25 1.33
N VAL A 217 4.47 7.75 1.30
CA VAL A 217 3.93 7.06 0.12
C VAL A 217 3.12 7.97 -0.82
N GLY A 218 2.79 9.19 -0.39
CA GLY A 218 1.91 10.10 -1.12
C GLY A 218 2.37 10.44 -2.54
N PRO A 219 3.61 10.93 -2.74
CA PRO A 219 4.12 11.25 -4.08
C PRO A 219 4.07 10.08 -5.06
N ILE A 220 4.42 8.88 -4.59
CA ILE A 220 4.45 7.68 -5.42
C ILE A 220 3.04 7.29 -5.85
N LEU A 221 2.09 7.30 -4.91
CA LEU A 221 0.70 7.00 -5.26
C LEU A 221 0.10 8.06 -6.17
N ARG A 222 0.42 9.34 -5.95
CA ARG A 222 0.00 10.45 -6.80
C ARG A 222 0.44 10.25 -8.25
N SER A 223 1.75 10.08 -8.47
CA SER A 223 2.31 9.85 -9.80
C SER A 223 1.66 8.65 -10.49
N TYR A 224 1.46 7.56 -9.75
CA TYR A 224 0.82 6.36 -10.26
C TYR A 224 -0.65 6.59 -10.69
N VAL A 225 -1.45 7.18 -9.82
CA VAL A 225 -2.88 7.41 -10.04
C VAL A 225 -3.11 8.44 -11.14
N GLU A 226 -2.31 9.50 -11.22
CA GLU A 226 -2.35 10.50 -12.29
C GLU A 226 -2.03 9.84 -13.65
N SER A 227 -0.91 9.10 -13.74
CA SER A 227 -0.53 8.35 -14.95
C SER A 227 -1.63 7.38 -15.40
N LEU A 228 -2.21 6.61 -14.47
CA LEU A 228 -3.32 5.70 -14.77
C LEU A 228 -4.55 6.46 -15.29
N THR A 229 -4.92 7.57 -14.65
CA THR A 229 -6.10 8.36 -15.03
C THR A 229 -5.94 8.96 -16.42
N GLU A 230 -4.78 9.53 -16.73
CA GLU A 230 -4.47 10.09 -18.05
C GLU A 230 -4.52 9.01 -19.14
N LYS A 231 -3.95 7.85 -18.87
CA LYS A 231 -3.94 6.73 -19.83
C LYS A 231 -5.33 6.16 -20.07
N LEU A 232 -6.15 6.00 -19.03
CA LEU A 232 -7.54 5.60 -19.18
C LEU A 232 -8.34 6.62 -19.99
N ALA A 233 -8.17 7.91 -19.72
CA ALA A 233 -8.80 8.98 -20.48
C ALA A 233 -8.37 8.94 -21.96
N SER A 234 -7.08 8.71 -22.24
CA SER A 234 -6.56 8.58 -23.61
C SER A 234 -7.11 7.37 -24.38
N LEU A 235 -7.47 6.29 -23.66
CA LEU A 235 -8.18 5.15 -24.23
C LEU A 235 -9.67 5.42 -24.46
N GLY A 236 -10.23 6.54 -23.99
CA GLY A 236 -11.66 6.83 -24.10
C GLY A 236 -12.51 6.23 -22.98
N PHE A 237 -11.92 5.87 -21.84
CA PHE A 237 -12.67 5.48 -20.65
C PHE A 237 -13.46 6.67 -20.08
N GLY A 238 -14.79 6.54 -20.03
CA GLY A 238 -15.69 7.55 -19.48
C GLY A 238 -16.43 7.13 -18.20
N GLY A 239 -16.08 5.96 -17.64
CA GLY A 239 -16.71 5.40 -16.45
C GLY A 239 -16.09 5.90 -15.14
N THR A 240 -16.43 5.22 -14.04
CA THR A 240 -15.90 5.54 -12.71
C THR A 240 -14.70 4.66 -12.37
N LEU A 241 -13.55 5.28 -12.10
CA LEU A 241 -12.40 4.62 -11.47
C LEU A 241 -12.55 4.68 -9.95
N LEU A 242 -12.44 3.53 -9.29
CA LEU A 242 -12.45 3.37 -7.85
C LEU A 242 -11.16 2.64 -7.43
N ILE A 243 -10.52 3.10 -6.38
CA ILE A 243 -9.28 2.52 -5.85
C ILE A 243 -9.61 1.76 -4.56
N MET A 244 -9.05 0.55 -4.42
CA MET A 244 -9.23 -0.29 -3.25
C MET A 244 -8.50 0.28 -2.03
N GLN A 245 -9.15 0.20 -0.87
CA GLN A 245 -8.57 0.54 0.42
C GLN A 245 -8.36 -0.73 1.25
N SER A 246 -7.44 -0.65 2.20
CA SER A 246 -7.09 -1.74 3.11
C SER A 246 -8.22 -2.17 4.04
N ASN A 247 -9.29 -1.36 4.18
CA ASN A 247 -10.49 -1.71 4.92
C ASN A 247 -11.53 -2.50 4.08
N GLY A 248 -11.20 -2.88 2.85
CA GLY A 248 -12.11 -3.58 1.92
C GLY A 248 -13.11 -2.66 1.21
N GLY A 249 -13.12 -1.37 1.53
CA GLY A 249 -13.89 -0.35 0.81
C GLY A 249 -13.15 0.16 -0.42
N VAL A 250 -13.84 0.96 -1.23
CA VAL A 250 -13.28 1.61 -2.42
C VAL A 250 -13.61 3.10 -2.42
N ALA A 251 -12.73 3.92 -3.01
CA ALA A 251 -12.92 5.36 -3.07
C ALA A 251 -12.44 5.95 -4.40
N LEU A 252 -12.86 7.18 -4.71
CA LEU A 252 -12.38 7.90 -5.90
C LEU A 252 -10.88 8.22 -5.77
N PRO A 253 -10.15 8.29 -6.90
CA PRO A 253 -8.76 8.75 -6.95
C PRO A 253 -8.49 10.02 -6.12
N SER A 254 -9.32 11.04 -6.26
CA SER A 254 -9.15 12.32 -5.54
C SER A 254 -9.16 12.15 -4.02
N VAL A 255 -10.01 11.27 -3.50
CA VAL A 255 -10.13 10.99 -2.06
C VAL A 255 -8.92 10.18 -1.56
N ILE A 256 -8.46 9.21 -2.35
CA ILE A 256 -7.29 8.40 -2.00
C ILE A 256 -6.01 9.24 -1.97
N LEU A 257 -5.87 10.21 -2.86
CA LEU A 257 -4.69 11.07 -2.91
C LEU A 257 -4.57 12.00 -1.69
N GLU A 258 -5.63 12.22 -0.92
CA GLU A 258 -5.57 12.91 0.38
C GLU A 258 -5.09 11.98 1.51
N ARG A 259 -5.35 10.67 1.40
CA ARG A 259 -5.00 9.67 2.44
C ARG A 259 -4.38 8.40 1.84
N PRO A 260 -3.25 8.48 1.12
CA PRO A 260 -2.60 7.36 0.43
C PRO A 260 -2.27 6.19 1.37
N ALA A 261 -2.07 6.43 2.66
CA ALA A 261 -1.84 5.38 3.65
C ALA A 261 -3.00 4.36 3.76
N THR A 262 -4.22 4.72 3.34
CA THR A 262 -5.36 3.78 3.30
C THR A 262 -5.24 2.71 2.20
N THR A 263 -4.24 2.82 1.31
CA THR A 263 -3.96 1.81 0.27
C THR A 263 -2.87 0.82 0.67
N LEU A 264 -2.21 1.03 1.81
CA LEU A 264 -1.16 0.13 2.31
C LEU A 264 -1.76 -1.21 2.71
N LEU A 265 -1.31 -2.30 2.10
CA LEU A 265 -1.90 -3.64 2.22
C LEU A 265 -3.31 -3.75 1.58
N SER A 266 -3.63 -2.92 0.57
CA SER A 266 -4.93 -2.96 -0.10
C SER A 266 -5.10 -4.08 -1.13
N GLY A 267 -4.01 -4.64 -1.67
CA GLY A 267 -4.06 -5.76 -2.63
C GLY A 267 -4.96 -6.91 -2.19
N PRO A 268 -4.68 -7.59 -1.06
CA PRO A 268 -5.51 -8.71 -0.60
C PRO A 268 -6.86 -8.25 -0.02
N ALA A 269 -7.13 -6.94 0.11
CA ALA A 269 -8.33 -6.44 0.77
C ALA A 269 -9.64 -6.72 0.00
N GLY A 270 -9.56 -6.96 -1.31
CA GLY A 270 -10.71 -7.41 -2.10
C GLY A 270 -11.11 -8.86 -1.82
N GLY A 271 -10.16 -9.68 -1.36
CA GLY A 271 -10.34 -11.11 -1.14
C GLY A 271 -11.46 -11.44 -0.14
N PRO A 272 -11.43 -10.92 1.10
CA PRO A 272 -12.41 -11.28 2.12
C PRO A 272 -13.85 -10.92 1.72
N GLY A 273 -14.05 -9.79 1.05
CA GLY A 273 -15.36 -9.40 0.50
C GLY A 273 -15.83 -10.36 -0.60
N GLY A 274 -14.94 -10.77 -1.49
CA GLY A 274 -15.22 -11.79 -2.51
C GLY A 274 -15.53 -13.16 -1.91
N ALA A 275 -14.78 -13.57 -0.88
CA ALA A 275 -14.99 -14.84 -0.18
C ALA A 275 -16.35 -14.87 0.53
N ALA A 276 -16.74 -13.80 1.22
CA ALA A 276 -18.06 -13.68 1.84
C ALA A 276 -19.20 -13.81 0.81
N ALA A 277 -19.03 -13.17 -0.35
CA ALA A 277 -20.02 -13.23 -1.42
C ALA A 277 -20.12 -14.61 -2.09
N TYR A 278 -19.02 -15.38 -2.13
CA TYR A 278 -18.95 -16.67 -2.82
C TYR A 278 -19.20 -17.88 -1.91
N ALA A 279 -18.52 -17.94 -0.77
CA ALA A 279 -18.49 -19.09 0.13
C ALA A 279 -19.53 -19.00 1.27
N GLY A 280 -20.12 -17.83 1.49
CA GLY A 280 -21.11 -17.59 2.54
C GLY A 280 -20.55 -16.90 3.79
N GLU A 281 -21.31 -16.95 4.88
CA GLU A 281 -21.12 -16.08 6.04
C GLU A 281 -19.89 -16.43 6.89
N ASP A 282 -19.49 -17.70 6.95
CA ASP A 282 -18.36 -18.17 7.76
C ASP A 282 -17.34 -18.89 6.88
N CYS A 283 -16.21 -18.25 6.61
CA CYS A 283 -15.13 -18.86 5.83
C CYS A 283 -13.74 -18.35 6.21
N ILE A 284 -12.73 -19.13 5.87
CA ILE A 284 -11.33 -18.70 5.91
C ILE A 284 -10.91 -18.51 4.46
N LEU A 285 -10.56 -17.28 4.10
CA LEU A 285 -9.88 -17.00 2.86
C LEU A 285 -8.40 -17.31 3.05
N VAL A 286 -7.84 -18.02 2.07
CA VAL A 286 -6.40 -18.20 1.92
C VAL A 286 -6.01 -17.85 0.48
N ASP A 287 -5.01 -17.00 0.34
CA ASP A 287 -4.40 -16.64 -0.94
C ASP A 287 -2.90 -16.96 -0.87
N MET A 288 -2.41 -17.78 -1.79
CA MET A 288 -1.01 -18.20 -1.83
C MET A 288 -0.41 -17.79 -3.17
N GLY A 289 0.45 -16.78 -3.12
CA GLY A 289 1.25 -16.34 -4.26
C GLY A 289 2.59 -17.05 -4.37
N GLY A 290 3.48 -16.47 -5.17
CA GLY A 290 4.87 -16.93 -5.30
C GLY A 290 5.75 -16.62 -4.09
N THR A 291 5.42 -15.60 -3.31
CA THR A 291 6.28 -15.10 -2.21
C THR A 291 5.59 -15.10 -0.85
N SER A 292 4.27 -14.95 -0.82
CA SER A 292 3.48 -14.77 0.39
C SER A 292 2.27 -15.70 0.42
N PHE A 293 1.79 -15.92 1.64
CA PHE A 293 0.55 -16.60 1.95
C PHE A 293 -0.25 -15.67 2.87
N ASP A 294 -1.43 -15.31 2.43
CA ASP A 294 -2.34 -14.36 3.06
C ASP A 294 -3.58 -15.11 3.55
N ALA A 295 -3.96 -14.89 4.81
CA ALA A 295 -5.14 -15.52 5.39
C ALA A 295 -6.05 -14.51 6.09
N SER A 296 -7.36 -14.67 5.94
CA SER A 296 -8.36 -13.83 6.59
C SER A 296 -9.57 -14.66 7.04
N LEU A 297 -10.14 -14.30 8.19
CA LEU A 297 -11.38 -14.89 8.70
C LEU A 297 -12.56 -13.99 8.35
N VAL A 298 -13.54 -14.56 7.66
CA VAL A 298 -14.89 -13.98 7.49
C VAL A 298 -15.81 -14.71 8.45
N LYS A 299 -16.56 -13.96 9.25
CA LYS A 299 -17.51 -14.51 10.22
C LYS A 299 -18.80 -13.70 10.20
N GLY A 300 -19.95 -14.36 10.06
CA GLY A 300 -21.24 -13.69 9.91
C GLY A 300 -21.34 -12.78 8.68
N GLY A 301 -20.60 -13.09 7.61
CA GLY A 301 -20.54 -12.31 6.38
C GLY A 301 -19.60 -11.10 6.46
N GLU A 302 -18.96 -10.85 7.61
CA GLU A 302 -18.08 -9.72 7.82
C GLU A 302 -16.63 -10.19 8.02
N ALA A 303 -15.71 -9.54 7.31
CA ALA A 303 -14.28 -9.72 7.54
C ALA A 303 -13.87 -8.94 8.79
N ALA A 304 -13.09 -9.58 9.66
CA ALA A 304 -12.58 -8.91 10.85
C ALA A 304 -11.72 -7.69 10.45
N MET A 305 -11.74 -6.63 11.27
CA MET A 305 -10.95 -5.41 11.07
C MET A 305 -10.08 -5.10 12.29
N TYR A 306 -8.90 -4.56 12.04
CA TYR A 306 -8.04 -3.97 13.04
C TYR A 306 -8.08 -2.44 12.93
N ALA A 307 -8.13 -1.76 14.07
CA ALA A 307 -8.01 -0.29 14.13
C ALA A 307 -6.54 0.18 14.02
N GLU A 308 -5.59 -0.73 14.26
CA GLU A 308 -4.16 -0.48 14.17
C GLU A 308 -3.47 -1.73 13.64
N SER A 309 -2.43 -1.55 12.83
CA SER A 309 -1.60 -2.62 12.32
C SER A 309 -0.16 -2.14 12.12
N GLU A 310 0.64 -2.95 11.44
CA GLU A 310 2.01 -2.65 11.08
C GLU A 310 2.37 -3.16 9.69
N ILE A 311 3.28 -2.45 9.02
CA ILE A 311 3.93 -2.86 7.78
C ILE A 311 5.44 -2.69 7.97
N ASP A 312 6.20 -3.77 7.81
CA ASP A 312 7.64 -3.79 8.12
C ASP A 312 7.95 -3.15 9.50
N ARG A 313 7.13 -3.53 10.49
CA ARG A 313 7.15 -3.04 11.89
C ARG A 313 6.88 -1.52 12.04
N LEU A 314 6.60 -0.81 10.96
CA LEU A 314 6.12 0.58 11.00
C LEU A 314 4.64 0.59 11.31
N ARG A 315 4.23 1.37 12.32
CA ARG A 315 2.86 1.34 12.80
C ARG A 315 1.96 2.22 11.96
N ILE A 316 0.79 1.68 11.61
CA ILE A 316 -0.30 2.41 10.98
C ILE A 316 -1.56 2.28 11.82
N ALA A 317 -2.26 3.38 12.05
CA ALA A 317 -3.46 3.42 12.88
C ALA A 317 -4.69 3.84 12.06
N LEU A 318 -4.87 3.19 10.91
CA LEU A 318 -6.06 3.30 10.08
C LEU A 318 -6.82 1.97 10.11
N PRO A 319 -8.15 1.97 9.96
CA PRO A 319 -8.92 0.74 9.86
C PRO A 319 -8.44 -0.11 8.68
N MET A 320 -8.16 -1.38 8.91
CA MET A 320 -7.76 -2.33 7.87
C MET A 320 -8.35 -3.72 8.15
N LEU A 321 -8.54 -4.51 7.10
CA LEU A 321 -8.96 -5.89 7.22
C LEU A 321 -7.88 -6.71 7.94
N ALA A 322 -8.35 -7.67 8.73
CA ALA A 322 -7.53 -8.58 9.50
C ALA A 322 -6.96 -9.69 8.61
N ILE A 323 -5.99 -9.30 7.79
CA ILE A 323 -5.26 -10.18 6.88
C ILE A 323 -3.91 -10.49 7.51
N THR A 324 -3.63 -11.77 7.72
CA THR A 324 -2.35 -12.25 8.22
C THR A 324 -1.51 -12.75 7.06
N THR A 325 -0.37 -12.11 6.83
CA THR A 325 0.60 -12.52 5.81
C THR A 325 1.76 -13.25 6.44
N ILE A 326 2.16 -14.37 5.84
CA ILE A 326 3.44 -15.05 6.15
C ILE A 326 4.29 -15.16 4.89
N GLY A 327 5.62 -15.12 5.05
CA GLY A 327 6.60 -15.32 3.98
C GLY A 327 6.71 -16.78 3.55
N ALA A 328 5.61 -17.34 3.06
CA ALA A 328 5.52 -18.69 2.54
C ALA A 328 4.74 -18.65 1.22
N GLY A 329 5.30 -19.15 0.13
CA GLY A 329 4.67 -19.12 -1.19
C GLY A 329 5.27 -20.19 -2.10
N GLY A 330 4.85 -20.21 -3.37
CA GLY A 330 5.38 -21.17 -4.35
C GLY A 330 6.90 -21.07 -4.52
N GLY A 331 7.46 -19.86 -4.42
CA GLY A 331 8.89 -19.59 -4.50
C GLY A 331 9.67 -19.83 -3.21
N SER A 332 9.03 -20.18 -2.09
CA SER A 332 9.76 -20.39 -0.83
C SER A 332 10.81 -21.48 -0.98
N VAL A 333 12.05 -21.14 -0.61
CA VAL A 333 13.22 -22.00 -0.80
C VAL A 333 13.26 -23.05 0.30
N GLY A 334 13.47 -24.30 -0.09
CA GLY A 334 13.76 -25.41 0.81
C GLY A 334 15.25 -25.48 1.13
N TRP A 335 15.58 -25.62 2.42
CA TRP A 335 16.96 -25.74 2.88
C TRP A 335 17.04 -26.63 4.12
N ILE A 336 18.23 -27.18 4.38
CA ILE A 336 18.50 -28.01 5.57
C ILE A 336 19.25 -27.15 6.58
N ASP A 337 18.74 -27.04 7.81
CA ASP A 337 19.41 -26.31 8.87
C ASP A 337 20.63 -27.06 9.43
N GLU A 338 21.43 -26.39 10.27
CA GLU A 338 22.62 -27.00 10.90
C GLU A 338 22.29 -28.25 11.72
N GLY A 339 21.03 -28.42 12.15
CA GLY A 339 20.54 -29.59 12.86
C GLY A 339 20.04 -30.73 11.97
N GLY A 340 20.12 -30.58 10.64
CA GLY A 340 19.66 -31.59 9.67
C GLY A 340 18.15 -31.58 9.41
N LEU A 341 17.41 -30.57 9.88
CA LEU A 341 15.97 -30.47 9.66
C LEU A 341 15.66 -29.70 8.38
N LEU A 342 14.67 -30.19 7.63
CA LEU A 342 14.13 -29.48 6.46
C LEU A 342 13.35 -28.24 6.91
N ARG A 343 13.70 -27.10 6.32
CA ARG A 343 13.05 -25.80 6.47
C ARG A 343 12.54 -25.31 5.12
N MET A 344 11.48 -24.50 5.16
CA MET A 344 10.91 -23.84 4.00
C MET A 344 10.78 -22.34 4.30
N GLY A 345 11.35 -21.50 3.43
CA GLY A 345 11.38 -20.06 3.64
C GLY A 345 12.26 -19.63 4.84
N PRO A 346 12.17 -18.36 5.28
CA PRO A 346 11.35 -17.29 4.70
C PRO A 346 11.90 -16.76 3.36
N GLU A 347 13.12 -17.16 2.96
CA GLU A 347 13.66 -16.78 1.66
C GLU A 347 12.83 -17.32 0.50
N SER A 348 12.63 -16.49 -0.52
CA SER A 348 11.95 -16.85 -1.76
C SER A 348 12.93 -16.82 -2.94
N ALA A 349 12.66 -17.66 -3.94
CA ALA A 349 13.32 -17.64 -5.24
C ALA A 349 12.84 -16.48 -6.14
N GLY A 350 11.74 -15.80 -5.78
CA GLY A 350 11.18 -14.70 -6.55
C GLY A 350 10.56 -15.15 -7.88
N ALA A 351 10.47 -14.24 -8.85
CA ALA A 351 10.04 -14.54 -10.22
C ALA A 351 11.21 -14.53 -11.23
N ASP A 352 12.35 -13.96 -10.86
CA ASP A 352 13.58 -13.90 -11.64
C ASP A 352 14.80 -14.07 -10.71
N PRO A 353 15.59 -15.15 -10.82
CA PRO A 353 15.43 -16.25 -11.77
C PRO A 353 14.27 -17.20 -11.42
N GLY A 354 13.65 -17.06 -10.24
CA GLY A 354 12.51 -17.86 -9.81
C GLY A 354 12.86 -19.31 -9.43
N PRO A 355 11.83 -20.14 -9.14
CA PRO A 355 11.95 -21.59 -8.98
C PRO A 355 12.74 -22.24 -10.13
N ALA A 356 13.45 -23.33 -9.85
CA ALA A 356 14.29 -23.99 -10.85
C ALA A 356 13.48 -24.48 -12.07
N CYS A 357 12.23 -24.90 -11.84
CA CYS A 357 11.29 -25.33 -12.87
C CYS A 357 10.86 -24.21 -13.83
N TYR A 358 11.14 -22.93 -13.54
CA TYR A 358 10.87 -21.84 -14.48
C TYR A 358 11.89 -21.80 -15.63
N GLY A 359 13.01 -22.52 -15.53
CA GLY A 359 14.01 -22.59 -16.62
C GLY A 359 14.80 -21.30 -16.85
N ARG A 360 14.71 -20.30 -15.97
CA ARG A 360 15.39 -18.99 -16.07
C ARG A 360 16.74 -18.92 -15.34
N GLY A 361 17.34 -20.08 -15.05
CA GLY A 361 18.63 -20.18 -14.36
C GLY A 361 18.55 -20.26 -12.83
N GLY A 362 17.35 -20.39 -12.26
CA GLY A 362 17.16 -20.63 -10.83
C GLY A 362 17.71 -22.01 -10.44
N SER A 363 18.49 -22.08 -9.35
CA SER A 363 19.15 -23.32 -8.90
C SER A 363 18.77 -23.75 -7.49
N ARG A 364 18.01 -22.93 -6.75
CA ARG A 364 17.59 -23.22 -5.39
C ARG A 364 16.23 -23.93 -5.43
N PRO A 365 16.05 -25.06 -4.71
CA PRO A 365 14.80 -25.80 -4.73
C PRO A 365 13.70 -25.00 -4.02
N ALA A 366 12.57 -24.78 -4.70
CA ALA A 366 11.41 -24.05 -4.20
C ALA A 366 10.17 -24.96 -4.04
N CYS A 367 9.14 -24.46 -3.35
CA CYS A 367 7.87 -25.18 -3.18
C CYS A 367 7.23 -25.57 -4.54
N THR A 368 7.27 -24.68 -5.53
CA THR A 368 6.78 -24.96 -6.89
C THR A 368 7.57 -26.10 -7.56
N ASP A 369 8.88 -26.20 -7.34
CA ASP A 369 9.69 -27.30 -7.89
C ASP A 369 9.22 -28.66 -7.35
N ALA A 370 8.94 -28.72 -6.03
CA ALA A 370 8.38 -29.91 -5.41
C ALA A 370 7.00 -30.25 -5.98
N ASN A 371 6.14 -29.25 -6.20
CA ASN A 371 4.81 -29.46 -6.81
C ASN A 371 4.88 -30.00 -8.24
N VAL A 372 5.86 -29.55 -9.04
CA VAL A 372 6.10 -30.11 -10.39
C VAL A 372 6.60 -31.56 -10.30
N VAL A 373 7.58 -31.84 -9.43
CA VAL A 373 8.13 -33.20 -9.24
C VAL A 373 7.08 -34.19 -8.75
N LEU A 374 6.19 -33.75 -7.86
CA LEU A 374 5.07 -34.57 -7.34
C LEU A 374 3.92 -34.73 -8.34
N GLY A 375 3.93 -33.98 -9.45
CA GLY A 375 2.86 -34.00 -10.46
C GLY A 375 1.60 -33.24 -10.06
N TYR A 376 1.68 -32.30 -9.11
CA TYR A 376 0.57 -31.39 -8.78
C TYR A 376 0.44 -30.26 -9.79
N LEU A 377 1.54 -29.86 -10.42
CA LEU A 377 1.57 -28.88 -11.49
C LEU A 377 1.98 -29.56 -12.80
N ASP A 378 1.22 -29.27 -13.86
CA ASP A 378 1.58 -29.67 -15.21
C ASP A 378 2.61 -28.66 -15.78
N PRO A 379 3.85 -29.11 -16.06
CA PRO A 379 4.90 -28.23 -16.57
C PRO A 379 4.62 -27.71 -17.99
N THR A 380 3.64 -28.27 -18.72
CA THR A 380 3.35 -27.89 -20.12
C THR A 380 2.24 -26.85 -20.27
N SER A 381 1.45 -26.61 -19.22
CA SER A 381 0.30 -25.70 -19.25
C SER A 381 0.37 -24.58 -18.20
N PHE A 382 1.48 -24.48 -17.46
CA PHE A 382 1.67 -23.46 -16.45
C PHE A 382 1.60 -22.04 -17.05
N ALA A 383 0.92 -21.12 -16.35
CA ALA A 383 0.73 -19.72 -16.75
C ALA A 383 0.14 -19.50 -18.17
N GLY A 384 -0.62 -20.46 -18.71
CA GLY A 384 -1.15 -20.38 -20.08
C GLY A 384 -0.23 -20.99 -21.14
N GLY A 385 0.80 -21.73 -20.73
CA GLY A 385 1.75 -22.42 -21.60
C GLY A 385 3.07 -21.68 -21.85
N GLU A 386 3.44 -20.74 -20.97
CA GLU A 386 4.67 -19.92 -21.06
C GLU A 386 5.80 -20.36 -20.13
#